data_AF-A0A4W5QM09-F1
#
_entry.id   AF-A0A4W5QM09-F1
#
_cell.length_a   1.000
_cell.length_b   1.000
_cell.length_c   1.000
_cell.angle_alpha   90.00
_cell.angle_beta   90.00
_cell.angle_gamma   90.00
#
_symmetry.space_group_name_H-M   'P 1'
#
loop_
_entity.id
_entity.type
_entity.pdbx_description
1 polymer ?
#
loop_
_entity_poly.entity_id
_entity_poly.type
_entity_poly.pdbx_seq_one_letter_code
_entity_poly.pdbx_strand_id
1 'polypeptide(L)'
;MSRNNTNTDNPVIIHVFPCHCTVACLYTDHLSPSLQTLIQLFVNRLDSVESVLPYEYDVFDFCKDVDERRPSENLGQVLFGERIETSPYKFSFKKNVKCQKLCTKTYVKDKPMDKNMLDFLKRGMQLNYQHHWIVDNMPVTWCYDVEDSQKYCNPGFPIGCLVTTDGRVKDACVINSEFNKKNTFYIFNHVAIKITYHNGEGEGWRGARLVGWCMTCVLSSIMNSLVIVLFLSGMVAMIMLRTLHKDIARYNQVDQEESGWKQVHGDVFRPPRKGMLLSVFLGQGTQIFIMTFITLFLACLGFLSPANRGALMTCSVVLWVLLGTPAGYVSSRLYKTFGGEKWKTNVLLTALLCPGIVFADFFLMNLILWVEGSSAAIPFGTLVAILAMWFGISVPLTFVGAYFGFKKPVKQSFFTKPVPGIVMGGILPFGCIFIQLFFILNSIWSHQMYYMFGFLFLVFIILLITCSEATILLCYFHLCAEDYHWWWRSFLTSGFTAVYLFVYAVHYFFSKLQIVGAASTILYFGYTSIMVLIFFLFTGEWTGNTA
;
A
#
# COMPACT_ATOMS: atom_id res chain seq x y z
N MET A 1 31.56 -23.27 -0.43
CA MET A 1 31.47 -24.71 -0.15
C MET A 1 32.20 -25.01 1.17
N SER A 2 31.52 -25.59 2.16
CA SER A 2 32.15 -26.14 3.38
C SER A 2 31.30 -27.30 3.88
N ARG A 3 31.90 -28.46 4.11
CA ARG A 3 31.23 -29.65 4.65
C ARG A 3 31.56 -29.78 6.14
N ASN A 4 30.65 -29.36 7.02
CA ASN A 4 30.67 -29.88 8.40
C ASN A 4 29.72 -31.08 8.47
N ASN A 5 30.28 -32.23 8.85
CA ASN A 5 29.51 -33.41 9.20
C ASN A 5 29.01 -33.29 10.66
N THR A 6 28.00 -34.07 11.02
CA THR A 6 27.43 -34.06 12.37
C THR A 6 28.37 -34.64 13.44
N ASN A 7 28.14 -34.25 14.70
CA ASN A 7 28.73 -34.79 15.93
C ASN A 7 30.24 -34.52 16.15
N THR A 8 30.55 -33.29 16.55
CA THR A 8 31.58 -32.93 17.54
C THR A 8 31.25 -31.55 18.12
N ASP A 9 31.84 -31.19 19.26
CA ASP A 9 31.63 -29.88 19.91
C ASP A 9 32.55 -28.78 19.38
N ASN A 10 32.64 -28.74 18.06
CA ASN A 10 33.30 -27.67 17.32
C ASN A 10 32.34 -26.48 17.15
N PRO A 11 32.83 -25.23 17.27
CA PRO A 11 32.02 -24.04 17.05
C PRO A 11 31.62 -23.90 15.57
N VAL A 12 30.45 -23.32 15.31
CA VAL A 12 29.99 -23.09 13.94
C VAL A 12 30.63 -21.81 13.42
N ILE A 13 31.69 -21.95 12.61
CA ILE A 13 32.41 -20.84 11.98
C ILE A 13 31.77 -20.53 10.62
N ILE A 14 31.23 -19.33 10.46
CA ILE A 14 30.69 -18.82 9.19
C ILE A 14 31.65 -17.77 8.63
N HIS A 15 32.24 -18.06 7.47
CA HIS A 15 33.06 -17.14 6.70
C HIS A 15 32.25 -16.53 5.55
N VAL A 16 32.21 -15.21 5.45
CA VAL A 16 31.55 -14.49 4.34
C VAL A 16 32.58 -14.18 3.24
N PHE A 17 32.28 -14.59 2.00
CA PHE A 17 33.21 -14.53 0.87
C PHE A 17 32.54 -14.05 -0.44
N PRO A 18 33.16 -13.15 -1.22
CA PRO A 18 32.73 -12.82 -2.58
C PRO A 18 33.72 -13.35 -3.63
N CYS A 19 33.45 -14.51 -4.23
CA CYS A 19 34.31 -15.08 -5.28
C CYS A 19 33.70 -15.03 -6.69
N HIS A 20 34.60 -15.14 -7.68
CA HIS A 20 34.37 -15.31 -9.11
C HIS A 20 33.67 -14.15 -9.82
N CYS A 21 34.50 -13.19 -10.25
CA CYS A 21 34.24 -12.37 -11.43
C CYS A 21 35.52 -12.23 -12.28
N THR A 22 35.33 -11.98 -13.57
CA THR A 22 36.37 -11.67 -14.55
C THR A 22 35.96 -10.36 -15.24
N VAL A 23 36.45 -9.23 -14.73
CA VAL A 23 36.24 -7.91 -15.36
C VAL A 23 37.39 -7.64 -16.34
N ALA A 24 37.08 -7.18 -17.54
CA ALA A 24 38.06 -6.74 -18.52
C ALA A 24 37.52 -5.53 -19.30
N CYS A 25 37.99 -4.33 -18.95
CA CYS A 25 37.72 -3.11 -19.70
C CYS A 25 38.98 -2.24 -19.74
N LEU A 26 39.17 -1.53 -20.86
CA LEU A 26 40.44 -0.89 -21.23
C LEU A 26 40.68 0.49 -20.58
N TYR A 27 41.89 0.95 -20.82
CA TYR A 27 42.49 2.20 -20.35
C TYR A 27 42.04 3.40 -21.18
N THR A 28 41.82 4.54 -20.52
CA THR A 28 41.74 5.86 -21.13
C THR A 28 42.35 6.85 -20.14
N ASP A 29 43.35 7.61 -20.60
CA ASP A 29 43.96 8.68 -19.81
C ASP A 29 43.06 9.93 -19.86
N HIS A 30 42.67 10.45 -18.70
CA HIS A 30 42.87 11.84 -18.26
C HIS A 30 42.09 12.10 -16.96
N LEU A 31 42.72 12.83 -16.03
CA LEU A 31 42.15 13.12 -14.71
C LEU A 31 41.00 14.13 -14.76
N SER A 32 39.95 13.86 -13.98
CA SER A 32 39.12 14.91 -13.37
C SER A 32 38.91 14.58 -11.88
N PRO A 33 39.01 15.56 -10.96
CA PRO A 33 39.10 15.29 -9.51
C PRO A 33 37.76 14.96 -8.83
N SER A 34 36.67 14.86 -9.60
CA SER A 34 35.30 14.59 -9.11
C SER A 34 34.77 13.20 -9.48
N LEU A 35 35.58 12.33 -10.11
CA LEU A 35 35.16 10.97 -10.43
C LEU A 35 35.17 10.09 -9.18
N GLN A 36 33.99 9.59 -8.78
CA GLN A 36 33.80 8.78 -7.58
C GLN A 36 34.36 7.37 -7.78
N THR A 37 35.67 7.20 -7.52
CA THR A 37 36.43 5.95 -7.79
C THR A 37 35.97 4.75 -6.96
N LEU A 38 35.27 5.00 -5.85
CA LEU A 38 34.69 4.00 -4.95
C LEU A 38 33.18 3.89 -5.15
N ILE A 39 32.70 2.71 -5.57
CA ILE A 39 31.28 2.37 -5.58
C ILE A 39 30.93 1.83 -4.19
N GLN A 40 29.97 2.46 -3.52
CA GLN A 40 29.50 2.04 -2.20
C GLN A 40 28.17 1.29 -2.34
N LEU A 41 28.11 0.07 -1.81
CA LEU A 41 26.88 -0.71 -1.72
C LEU A 41 26.15 -0.40 -0.42
N PHE A 42 24.86 -0.09 -0.55
CA PHE A 42 23.94 0.09 0.57
C PHE A 42 23.07 -1.15 0.71
N VAL A 43 22.72 -1.49 1.95
CA VAL A 43 21.70 -2.50 2.25
C VAL A 43 20.45 -1.80 2.75
N ASN A 44 19.29 -2.40 2.48
CA ASN A 44 18.03 -2.09 3.14
C ASN A 44 17.70 -3.20 4.15
N ARG A 45 16.61 -3.02 4.90
CA ARG A 45 15.94 -4.08 5.67
C ARG A 45 15.77 -5.39 4.87
N LEU A 46 15.55 -6.47 5.59
CA LEU A 46 15.07 -7.74 5.04
C LEU A 46 13.57 -7.89 5.30
N ASP A 47 12.84 -8.38 4.30
CA ASP A 47 11.42 -8.75 4.36
C ASP A 47 11.22 -10.19 3.86
N SER A 48 9.97 -10.67 3.91
CA SER A 48 9.60 -12.08 3.74
C SER A 48 8.20 -12.20 3.12
N VAL A 49 7.99 -13.25 2.31
CA VAL A 49 6.66 -13.60 1.77
C VAL A 49 5.82 -14.44 2.76
N GLU A 50 6.42 -14.95 3.83
CA GLU A 50 5.76 -15.73 4.90
C GLU A 50 5.57 -14.90 6.19
N SER A 51 6.06 -13.65 6.25
CA SER A 51 6.02 -12.81 7.46
C SER A 51 5.91 -11.32 7.14
N VAL A 52 4.91 -10.66 7.75
CA VAL A 52 4.65 -9.21 7.62
C VAL A 52 5.69 -8.35 8.37
N LEU A 53 6.56 -8.96 9.18
CA LEU A 53 7.56 -8.28 10.01
C LEU A 53 8.91 -8.16 9.26
N PRO A 54 9.30 -6.99 8.72
CA PRO A 54 10.67 -6.78 8.25
C PRO A 54 11.64 -6.53 9.42
N TYR A 55 12.93 -6.76 9.19
CA TYR A 55 14.01 -6.55 10.16
C TYR A 55 15.16 -5.75 9.53
N GLU A 56 15.84 -4.89 10.30
CA GLU A 56 17.03 -4.18 9.79
C GLU A 56 18.13 -5.23 9.50
N TYR A 57 18.95 -4.99 8.48
CA TYR A 57 20.05 -5.92 8.15
C TYR A 57 20.99 -6.07 9.35
N ASP A 58 21.15 -4.98 10.11
CA ASP A 58 21.86 -4.88 11.37
C ASP A 58 21.32 -5.69 12.57
N VAL A 59 20.08 -6.24 12.51
CA VAL A 59 19.51 -7.13 13.55
C VAL A 59 20.03 -8.57 13.41
N PHE A 60 20.35 -8.98 12.19
CA PHE A 60 21.02 -10.25 11.93
C PHE A 60 22.54 -10.10 12.14
N ASP A 61 23.23 -11.21 12.41
CA ASP A 61 24.67 -11.21 12.72
C ASP A 61 25.58 -11.07 11.47
N PHE A 62 25.22 -10.21 10.52
CA PHE A 62 25.98 -10.01 9.29
C PHE A 62 27.26 -9.17 9.51
N CYS A 63 28.05 -9.01 8.45
CA CYS A 63 29.19 -8.10 8.45
C CYS A 63 28.67 -6.65 8.27
N LYS A 64 29.04 -5.76 9.21
CA LYS A 64 28.75 -4.32 9.19
C LYS A 64 29.98 -3.55 8.69
N ASP A 65 29.80 -2.30 8.26
CA ASP A 65 30.93 -1.39 7.98
C ASP A 65 31.48 -0.80 9.30
N VAL A 66 32.69 -0.23 9.26
CA VAL A 66 33.31 0.44 10.42
C VAL A 66 32.74 1.85 10.62
N ASP A 67 32.52 2.57 9.51
CA ASP A 67 31.83 3.86 9.46
C ASP A 67 30.38 3.63 9.02
N GLU A 68 29.48 3.29 9.94
CA GLU A 68 28.06 3.18 9.62
C GLU A 68 27.48 4.56 9.28
N ARG A 69 26.89 4.71 8.08
CA ARG A 69 26.24 5.93 7.62
C ARG A 69 24.86 5.61 7.07
N ARG A 70 23.83 6.25 7.63
CA ARG A 70 22.45 6.19 7.13
C ARG A 70 22.17 7.48 6.33
N PRO A 71 21.80 7.42 5.03
CA PRO A 71 21.41 8.61 4.28
C PRO A 71 20.10 9.18 4.83
N SER A 72 19.81 10.46 4.55
CA SER A 72 18.64 11.14 5.07
C SER A 72 17.33 10.57 4.50
N GLU A 73 16.58 9.82 5.31
CA GLU A 73 15.27 9.26 4.98
C GLU A 73 14.20 10.37 4.94
N ASN A 74 13.31 10.34 3.93
CA ASN A 74 12.11 11.18 3.94
C ASN A 74 10.98 10.54 4.76
N LEU A 75 9.99 11.34 5.19
CA LEU A 75 8.89 10.87 6.05
C LEU A 75 8.16 9.63 5.50
N GLY A 76 8.05 9.47 4.19
CA GLY A 76 7.40 8.32 3.55
C GLY A 76 8.26 7.06 3.57
N GLN A 77 9.59 7.20 3.49
CA GLN A 77 10.54 6.10 3.73
C GLN A 77 10.48 5.64 5.18
N VAL A 78 10.49 6.59 6.14
CA VAL A 78 10.37 6.27 7.58
C VAL A 78 9.03 5.59 7.90
N LEU A 79 7.93 6.05 7.31
CA LEU A 79 6.58 5.47 7.45
C LEU A 79 6.45 4.05 6.87
N PHE A 80 7.16 3.74 5.79
CA PHE A 80 7.26 2.37 5.27
C PHE A 80 8.30 1.52 6.02
N GLY A 81 9.08 2.10 6.94
CA GLY A 81 10.22 1.42 7.57
C GLY A 81 11.30 1.01 6.57
N GLU A 82 11.55 1.81 5.52
CA GLU A 82 12.84 1.72 4.80
C GLU A 82 13.95 2.07 5.80
N ARG A 83 15.04 1.31 5.80
CA ARG A 83 16.19 1.51 6.70
C ARG A 83 17.44 1.21 5.88
N ILE A 84 18.05 2.29 5.38
CA ILE A 84 19.17 2.18 4.44
C ILE A 84 20.47 2.45 5.20
N GLU A 85 21.42 1.51 5.11
CA GLU A 85 22.69 1.57 5.84
C GLU A 85 23.88 1.15 4.94
N THR A 86 25.07 1.68 5.23
CA THR A 86 26.27 1.41 4.44
C THR A 86 26.85 0.03 4.75
N SER A 87 27.04 -0.77 3.70
CA SER A 87 27.63 -2.10 3.83
C SER A 87 29.16 -2.06 3.80
N PRO A 88 29.85 -3.11 4.31
CA PRO A 88 31.30 -3.25 4.16
C PRO A 88 31.73 -3.59 2.73
N TYR A 89 30.81 -3.79 1.78
CA TYR A 89 31.12 -4.07 0.38
C TYR A 89 31.52 -2.77 -0.34
N LYS A 90 32.84 -2.61 -0.51
CA LYS A 90 33.46 -1.43 -1.12
C LYS A 90 34.19 -1.82 -2.40
N PHE A 91 33.69 -1.38 -3.55
CA PHE A 91 34.27 -1.70 -4.87
C PHE A 91 35.02 -0.50 -5.44
N SER A 92 36.04 -0.74 -6.25
CA SER A 92 36.72 0.33 -7.01
C SER A 92 36.48 0.14 -8.50
N PHE A 93 36.20 1.22 -9.24
CA PHE A 93 36.02 1.15 -10.69
C PHE A 93 37.22 0.49 -11.40
N LYS A 94 36.92 -0.34 -12.41
CA LYS A 94 37.87 -1.15 -13.19
C LYS A 94 38.76 -2.13 -12.38
N LYS A 95 38.63 -2.25 -11.06
CA LYS A 95 39.46 -3.14 -10.22
C LYS A 95 38.82 -4.51 -9.99
N ASN A 96 39.41 -5.56 -10.56
CA ASN A 96 39.07 -6.94 -10.18
C ASN A 96 39.44 -7.20 -8.71
N VAL A 97 38.52 -7.81 -7.97
CA VAL A 97 38.78 -8.40 -6.65
C VAL A 97 38.23 -9.83 -6.67
N LYS A 98 39.04 -10.81 -6.26
CA LYS A 98 38.66 -12.23 -6.17
C LYS A 98 38.72 -12.68 -4.71
N CYS A 99 37.60 -13.18 -4.17
CA CYS A 99 37.54 -13.84 -2.86
C CYS A 99 38.01 -13.00 -1.66
N GLN A 100 37.68 -11.71 -1.59
CA GLN A 100 38.02 -10.88 -0.42
C GLN A 100 37.13 -11.22 0.79
N LYS A 101 37.65 -12.04 1.70
CA LYS A 101 37.03 -12.32 3.01
C LYS A 101 36.69 -11.01 3.74
N LEU A 102 35.42 -10.82 4.09
CA LEU A 102 34.95 -9.59 4.76
C LEU A 102 35.04 -9.71 6.29
N CYS A 103 34.29 -10.64 6.88
CA CYS A 103 34.34 -10.91 8.31
C CYS A 103 34.24 -12.42 8.60
N THR A 104 34.20 -12.80 9.87
CA THR A 104 33.94 -14.17 10.30
C THR A 104 33.16 -14.13 11.60
N LYS A 105 32.07 -14.89 11.66
CA LYS A 105 31.25 -15.07 12.86
C LYS A 105 31.43 -16.51 13.34
N THR A 106 31.43 -16.70 14.65
CA THR A 106 31.74 -17.99 15.29
C THR A 106 30.76 -18.20 16.43
N TYR A 107 29.86 -19.18 16.28
CA TYR A 107 28.82 -19.46 17.28
C TYR A 107 29.25 -20.63 18.17
N VAL A 108 29.34 -20.39 19.48
CA VAL A 108 29.63 -21.41 20.50
C VAL A 108 28.32 -21.86 21.14
N LYS A 109 27.99 -23.15 21.06
CA LYS A 109 26.68 -23.70 21.51
C LYS A 109 26.39 -23.41 22.99
N ASP A 110 27.43 -23.33 23.82
CA ASP A 110 27.36 -23.19 25.27
C ASP A 110 27.02 -21.76 25.72
N LYS A 111 27.14 -20.78 24.81
CA LYS A 111 26.73 -19.41 25.08
C LYS A 111 25.25 -19.22 24.72
N PRO A 112 24.38 -18.82 25.67
CA PRO A 112 22.96 -18.63 25.38
C PRO A 112 22.70 -17.51 24.36
N MET A 113 23.58 -16.49 24.31
CA MET A 113 23.49 -15.39 23.35
C MET A 113 23.77 -15.88 21.91
N ASP A 114 24.92 -16.53 21.67
CA ASP A 114 25.27 -17.15 20.38
C ASP A 114 24.19 -18.12 19.90
N LYS A 115 23.62 -18.92 20.82
CA LYS A 115 22.52 -19.85 20.53
C LYS A 115 21.27 -19.11 20.05
N ASN A 116 20.82 -18.09 20.77
CA ASN A 116 19.65 -17.29 20.38
C ASN A 116 19.88 -16.59 19.03
N MET A 117 21.09 -16.07 18.79
CA MET A 117 21.50 -15.47 17.51
C MET A 117 21.38 -16.47 16.34
N LEU A 118 21.87 -17.69 16.56
CA LEU A 118 21.87 -18.78 15.57
C LEU A 118 20.45 -19.32 15.33
N ASP A 119 19.61 -19.39 16.37
CA ASP A 119 18.22 -19.85 16.24
C ASP A 119 17.32 -18.77 15.59
N PHE A 120 17.59 -17.47 15.81
CA PHE A 120 16.99 -16.37 15.04
C PHE A 120 17.39 -16.42 13.56
N LEU A 121 18.67 -16.67 13.26
CA LEU A 121 19.15 -16.84 11.88
C LEU A 121 18.51 -18.05 11.17
N LYS A 122 18.27 -19.16 11.88
CA LYS A 122 17.48 -20.30 11.36
C LYS A 122 16.02 -19.91 11.09
N ARG A 123 15.38 -19.14 11.98
CA ARG A 123 14.01 -18.63 11.77
C ARG A 123 13.93 -17.71 10.54
N GLY A 124 14.96 -16.89 10.31
CA GLY A 124 15.11 -16.08 9.10
C GLY A 124 15.21 -16.92 7.81
N MET A 125 15.96 -18.02 7.83
CA MET A 125 16.04 -18.96 6.70
C MET A 125 14.79 -19.83 6.53
N GLN A 126 14.03 -20.12 7.61
CA GLN A 126 12.74 -20.80 7.55
C GLN A 126 11.69 -19.94 6.84
N LEU A 127 11.57 -18.67 7.25
CA LEU A 127 10.60 -17.72 6.71
C LEU A 127 11.08 -17.05 5.41
N ASN A 128 12.08 -17.61 4.72
CA ASN A 128 12.55 -17.15 3.40
C ASN A 128 12.84 -15.62 3.33
N TYR A 129 13.48 -15.05 4.35
CA TYR A 129 13.81 -13.62 4.39
C TYR A 129 14.84 -13.23 3.32
N GLN A 130 14.67 -12.07 2.69
CA GLN A 130 15.43 -11.64 1.51
C GLN A 130 16.23 -10.33 1.73
N HIS A 131 17.49 -10.36 1.30
CA HIS A 131 18.39 -9.22 1.22
C HIS A 131 18.00 -8.31 0.06
N HIS A 132 17.71 -7.05 0.38
CA HIS A 132 17.51 -5.98 -0.60
C HIS A 132 18.75 -5.07 -0.63
N TRP A 133 19.55 -5.20 -1.69
CA TRP A 133 20.81 -4.46 -1.88
C TRP A 133 20.66 -3.36 -2.94
N ILE A 134 21.41 -2.27 -2.76
CA ILE A 134 21.29 -1.04 -3.56
C ILE A 134 22.68 -0.57 -3.97
N VAL A 135 22.87 -0.28 -5.26
CA VAL A 135 24.09 0.31 -5.83
C VAL A 135 23.68 1.46 -6.76
N ASP A 136 24.28 2.63 -6.60
CA ASP A 136 23.97 3.85 -7.37
C ASP A 136 22.46 4.14 -7.47
N ASN A 137 21.77 4.03 -6.32
CA ASN A 137 20.33 4.12 -6.13
C ASN A 137 19.46 3.06 -6.86
N MET A 138 20.05 2.19 -7.68
CA MET A 138 19.35 1.07 -8.33
C MET A 138 19.30 -0.17 -7.41
N PRO A 139 18.21 -0.98 -7.45
CA PRO A 139 18.18 -2.27 -6.76
C PRO A 139 19.09 -3.29 -7.46
N VAL A 140 19.85 -4.05 -6.68
CA VAL A 140 20.61 -5.19 -7.17
C VAL A 140 19.64 -6.33 -7.46
N THR A 141 19.63 -6.82 -8.70
CA THR A 141 18.86 -8.03 -9.06
C THR A 141 19.71 -9.27 -8.90
N TRP A 142 19.10 -10.32 -8.37
CA TRP A 142 19.66 -11.66 -8.33
C TRP A 142 18.94 -12.53 -9.35
N CYS A 143 19.71 -13.15 -10.24
CA CYS A 143 19.19 -14.02 -11.27
C CYS A 143 19.74 -15.43 -11.12
N TYR A 144 18.87 -16.42 -11.27
CA TYR A 144 19.21 -17.84 -11.31
C TYR A 144 18.54 -18.51 -12.50
N ASP A 145 19.16 -19.58 -12.98
CA ASP A 145 18.68 -20.36 -14.11
C ASP A 145 17.88 -21.56 -13.56
N VAL A 146 16.68 -21.80 -14.09
CA VAL A 146 15.78 -22.89 -13.71
C VAL A 146 15.90 -24.04 -14.70
N GLU A 147 15.51 -25.26 -14.33
CA GLU A 147 15.71 -26.51 -15.08
C GLU A 147 15.25 -26.42 -16.56
N ASP A 148 14.18 -25.69 -16.86
CA ASP A 148 13.69 -25.39 -18.23
C ASP A 148 14.58 -24.41 -19.04
N SER A 149 15.81 -24.16 -18.59
CA SER A 149 16.75 -23.15 -19.16
C SER A 149 16.22 -21.71 -19.17
N GLN A 150 15.17 -21.42 -18.40
CA GLN A 150 14.64 -20.07 -18.22
C GLN A 150 15.35 -19.36 -17.06
N LYS A 151 15.77 -18.12 -17.29
CA LYS A 151 16.45 -17.29 -16.30
C LYS A 151 15.46 -16.39 -15.57
N TYR A 152 15.26 -16.64 -14.29
CA TYR A 152 14.43 -15.81 -13.42
C TYR A 152 15.30 -14.79 -12.69
N CYS A 153 14.80 -13.56 -12.53
CA CYS A 153 15.51 -12.45 -11.90
C CYS A 153 14.60 -11.73 -10.90
N ASN A 154 14.96 -11.74 -9.62
CA ASN A 154 14.24 -11.06 -8.55
C ASN A 154 15.04 -9.84 -8.03
N PRO A 155 14.39 -8.80 -7.49
CA PRO A 155 15.06 -7.60 -6.94
C PRO A 155 15.67 -7.80 -5.54
N GLY A 156 16.04 -9.04 -5.18
CA GLY A 156 16.59 -9.43 -3.89
C GLY A 156 16.96 -10.92 -3.89
N PHE A 157 17.66 -11.39 -2.84
CA PHE A 157 18.06 -12.80 -2.68
C PHE A 157 17.93 -13.26 -1.23
N PRO A 158 17.56 -14.52 -0.95
CA PRO A 158 17.34 -14.98 0.42
C PRO A 158 18.64 -15.16 1.21
N ILE A 159 18.55 -15.04 2.54
CA ILE A 159 19.66 -15.31 3.49
C ILE A 159 20.24 -16.73 3.29
N GLY A 160 19.39 -17.66 2.89
CA GLY A 160 19.68 -19.07 2.71
C GLY A 160 18.39 -19.83 2.41
N CYS A 161 18.41 -21.15 2.58
CA CYS A 161 17.25 -22.00 2.41
C CYS A 161 17.29 -23.22 3.34
N LEU A 162 16.12 -23.84 3.56
CA LEU A 162 15.94 -25.04 4.37
C LEU A 162 15.38 -26.18 3.52
N VAL A 163 16.07 -27.31 3.51
CA VAL A 163 15.51 -28.57 3.00
C VAL A 163 14.63 -29.19 4.09
N THR A 164 13.34 -29.34 3.80
CA THR A 164 12.36 -29.88 4.75
C THR A 164 12.69 -31.30 5.23
N THR A 165 12.11 -31.70 6.37
CA THR A 165 12.18 -33.08 6.90
C THR A 165 11.73 -34.12 5.89
N ASP A 166 10.74 -33.78 5.07
CA ASP A 166 10.13 -34.65 4.07
C ASP A 166 11.11 -34.91 2.91
N GLY A 167 12.14 -34.06 2.76
CA GLY A 167 13.05 -34.04 1.62
C GLY A 167 12.51 -33.25 0.43
N ARG A 168 11.42 -32.50 0.60
CA ARG A 168 10.96 -31.55 -0.42
C ARG A 168 11.88 -30.33 -0.40
N VAL A 169 12.59 -30.15 -1.50
CA VAL A 169 13.35 -28.94 -1.80
C VAL A 169 12.34 -27.83 -2.07
N LYS A 170 12.51 -26.69 -1.40
CA LYS A 170 11.64 -25.51 -1.47
C LYS A 170 12.47 -24.29 -1.85
N ASP A 171 11.81 -23.32 -2.47
CA ASP A 171 12.36 -21.98 -2.73
C ASP A 171 13.78 -22.04 -3.35
N ALA A 172 14.71 -21.23 -2.85
CA ALA A 172 16.06 -21.13 -3.39
C ALA A 172 16.95 -22.38 -3.21
N CYS A 173 16.53 -23.41 -2.46
CA CYS A 173 17.30 -24.66 -2.43
C CYS A 173 17.27 -25.42 -3.78
N VAL A 174 16.31 -25.12 -4.67
CA VAL A 174 16.23 -25.73 -6.01
C VAL A 174 17.43 -25.35 -6.91
N ILE A 175 18.11 -24.24 -6.61
CA ILE A 175 19.14 -23.64 -7.48
C ILE A 175 20.44 -24.46 -7.52
N ASN A 176 20.68 -25.37 -6.58
CA ASN A 176 21.85 -26.26 -6.60
C ASN A 176 21.49 -27.66 -6.10
N SER A 177 21.75 -28.67 -6.94
CA SER A 177 21.54 -30.09 -6.63
C SER A 177 22.35 -30.62 -5.42
N GLU A 178 23.37 -29.90 -4.95
CA GLU A 178 24.06 -30.18 -3.68
C GLU A 178 23.21 -29.85 -2.42
N PHE A 179 22.15 -29.04 -2.56
CA PHE A 179 21.26 -28.63 -1.47
C PHE A 179 20.15 -29.67 -1.22
N ASN A 180 20.54 -30.94 -1.10
CA ASN A 180 19.65 -32.10 -1.08
C ASN A 180 19.55 -32.82 0.28
N LYS A 181 20.34 -32.42 1.29
CA LYS A 181 20.32 -33.08 2.61
C LYS A 181 19.07 -32.69 3.41
N LYS A 182 18.24 -33.68 3.77
CA LYS A 182 17.04 -33.49 4.59
C LYS A 182 17.34 -32.76 5.90
N ASN A 183 16.41 -31.93 6.36
CA ASN A 183 16.49 -31.17 7.62
C ASN A 183 17.81 -30.38 7.79
N THR A 184 18.36 -29.85 6.70
CA THR A 184 19.64 -29.12 6.68
C THR A 184 19.41 -27.68 6.21
N PHE A 185 19.99 -26.74 6.95
CA PHE A 185 20.02 -25.31 6.62
C PHE A 185 21.25 -24.99 5.76
N TYR A 186 21.05 -24.27 4.67
CA TYR A 186 22.10 -23.83 3.75
C TYR A 186 22.11 -22.29 3.69
N ILE A 187 23.16 -21.66 4.23
CA ILE A 187 23.30 -20.19 4.27
C ILE A 187 24.02 -19.66 3.01
N PHE A 188 23.50 -18.58 2.42
CA PHE A 188 24.05 -17.96 1.21
C PHE A 188 25.07 -16.87 1.57
N ASN A 189 26.10 -17.25 2.31
CA ASN A 189 27.21 -16.39 2.72
C ASN A 189 28.22 -16.05 1.59
N HIS A 190 27.88 -16.38 0.34
CA HIS A 190 28.80 -16.37 -0.79
C HIS A 190 28.21 -15.69 -2.02
N VAL A 191 28.62 -14.45 -2.29
CA VAL A 191 27.96 -13.60 -3.31
C VAL A 191 28.92 -13.21 -4.44
N ALA A 192 28.57 -13.55 -5.68
CA ALA A 192 29.27 -13.13 -6.89
C ALA A 192 28.57 -11.89 -7.49
N ILE A 193 29.22 -10.73 -7.44
CA ILE A 193 28.62 -9.44 -7.82
C ILE A 193 29.17 -9.03 -9.19
N LYS A 194 28.31 -8.99 -10.22
CA LYS A 194 28.67 -8.58 -11.58
C LYS A 194 28.07 -7.21 -11.88
N ILE A 195 28.89 -6.16 -11.78
CA ILE A 195 28.52 -4.80 -12.20
C ILE A 195 28.78 -4.67 -13.71
N THR A 196 27.73 -4.37 -14.47
CA THR A 196 27.82 -4.03 -15.91
C THR A 196 27.58 -2.54 -16.10
N TYR A 197 28.41 -1.89 -16.92
CA TYR A 197 28.28 -0.47 -17.25
C TYR A 197 28.33 -0.26 -18.77
N HIS A 198 27.72 0.82 -19.24
CA HIS A 198 27.84 1.28 -20.63
C HIS A 198 28.79 2.49 -20.68
N ASN A 199 29.63 2.56 -21.71
CA ASN A 199 30.44 3.76 -21.94
C ASN A 199 29.65 4.78 -22.77
N GLY A 200 29.75 6.06 -22.43
CA GLY A 200 28.98 7.14 -23.09
C GLY A 200 29.64 7.73 -24.33
N GLU A 201 30.83 7.25 -24.71
CA GLU A 201 31.62 7.75 -25.84
C GLU A 201 31.06 7.23 -27.19
N GLY A 202 29.93 7.78 -27.64
CA GLY A 202 29.43 7.56 -29.01
C GLY A 202 27.98 7.97 -29.28
N GLU A 203 27.08 7.86 -28.30
CA GLU A 203 25.63 8.02 -28.54
C GLU A 203 25.08 9.35 -28.03
N GLY A 204 24.61 10.20 -28.96
CA GLY A 204 24.03 11.53 -28.68
C GLY A 204 22.65 11.53 -27.98
N TRP A 205 22.23 10.41 -27.38
CA TRP A 205 20.96 10.25 -26.69
C TRP A 205 21.14 9.48 -25.38
N ARG A 206 20.78 10.08 -24.24
CA ARG A 206 20.89 9.44 -22.93
C ARG A 206 19.59 8.72 -22.55
N GLY A 207 19.47 7.42 -22.85
CA GLY A 207 18.45 6.59 -22.22
C GLY A 207 18.17 5.25 -22.87
N ALA A 208 18.69 4.17 -22.28
CA ALA A 208 18.16 2.82 -22.49
C ALA A 208 16.98 2.59 -21.53
N ARG A 209 15.73 2.60 -22.04
CA ARG A 209 14.54 2.28 -21.24
C ARG A 209 14.33 0.78 -21.19
N LEU A 210 14.52 0.16 -20.01
CA LEU A 210 14.08 -1.21 -19.74
C LEU A 210 12.54 -1.30 -19.82
N VAL A 211 12.01 -1.64 -20.99
CA VAL A 211 10.64 -2.13 -21.15
C VAL A 211 10.66 -3.64 -20.91
N GLY A 212 10.89 -4.03 -19.66
CA GLY A 212 10.59 -5.38 -19.20
C GLY A 212 9.08 -5.62 -19.18
N TRP A 213 8.69 -6.89 -19.25
CA TRP A 213 7.31 -7.37 -19.45
C TRP A 213 6.73 -7.13 -20.84
N CYS A 214 5.97 -8.11 -21.31
CA CYS A 214 5.24 -8.04 -22.58
C CYS A 214 4.08 -7.04 -22.46
N MET A 215 4.38 -5.76 -22.73
CA MET A 215 3.42 -4.66 -22.54
C MET A 215 2.15 -4.85 -23.37
N THR A 216 2.20 -5.57 -24.50
CA THR A 216 1.03 -6.01 -25.26
C THR A 216 0.15 -7.03 -24.54
N CYS A 217 0.70 -8.04 -23.85
CA CYS A 217 -0.10 -8.97 -23.04
C CYS A 217 -0.77 -8.29 -21.84
N VAL A 218 -0.04 -7.37 -21.19
CA VAL A 218 -0.55 -6.59 -20.05
C VAL A 218 -1.62 -5.59 -20.53
N LEU A 219 -1.41 -4.87 -21.64
CA LEU A 219 -2.46 -4.05 -22.24
C LEU A 219 -3.66 -4.87 -22.71
N SER A 220 -3.47 -6.09 -23.24
CA SER A 220 -4.61 -6.94 -23.66
C SER A 220 -5.48 -7.32 -22.46
N SER A 221 -4.85 -7.70 -21.34
CA SER A 221 -5.55 -8.01 -20.09
C SER A 221 -6.24 -6.77 -19.50
N ILE A 222 -5.57 -5.62 -19.54
CA ILE A 222 -6.11 -4.34 -19.05
C ILE A 222 -7.26 -3.85 -19.93
N MET A 223 -7.13 -3.90 -21.25
CA MET A 223 -8.18 -3.54 -22.21
C MET A 223 -9.41 -4.43 -22.02
N ASN A 224 -9.21 -5.75 -21.84
CA ASN A 224 -10.31 -6.66 -21.50
C ASN A 224 -11.00 -6.25 -20.20
N SER A 225 -10.23 -5.93 -19.13
CA SER A 225 -10.82 -5.46 -17.87
C SER A 225 -11.56 -4.12 -18.01
N LEU A 226 -11.02 -3.17 -18.79
CA LEU A 226 -11.67 -1.87 -19.06
C LEU A 226 -12.96 -2.05 -19.87
N VAL A 227 -12.97 -2.93 -20.88
CA VAL A 227 -14.17 -3.24 -21.65
C VAL A 227 -15.25 -3.88 -20.77
N ILE A 228 -14.90 -4.82 -19.89
CA ILE A 228 -15.84 -5.41 -18.94
C ILE A 228 -16.41 -4.35 -17.99
N VAL A 229 -15.56 -3.49 -17.41
CA VAL A 229 -15.97 -2.46 -16.45
C VAL A 229 -16.84 -1.37 -17.11
N LEU A 230 -16.49 -0.91 -18.32
CA LEU A 230 -17.29 0.05 -19.10
C LEU A 230 -18.60 -0.57 -19.61
N PHE A 231 -18.62 -1.86 -19.92
CA PHE A 231 -19.85 -2.58 -20.28
C PHE A 231 -20.80 -2.70 -19.08
N LEU A 232 -20.27 -2.96 -17.88
CA LEU A 232 -21.07 -3.01 -16.65
C LEU A 232 -21.68 -1.64 -16.31
N SER A 233 -20.92 -0.54 -16.36
CA SER A 233 -21.49 0.81 -16.14
C SER A 233 -22.48 1.17 -17.25
N GLY A 234 -22.15 0.91 -18.52
CA GLY A 234 -23.05 1.13 -19.65
C GLY A 234 -24.38 0.36 -19.55
N MET A 235 -24.36 -0.88 -19.03
CA MET A 235 -25.56 -1.66 -18.75
C MET A 235 -26.38 -1.04 -17.62
N VAL A 236 -25.75 -0.58 -16.54
CA VAL A 236 -26.41 0.08 -15.39
C VAL A 236 -27.04 1.41 -15.82
N ALA A 237 -26.33 2.25 -16.56
CA ALA A 237 -26.85 3.49 -17.15
C ALA A 237 -28.01 3.23 -18.11
N MET A 238 -27.95 2.17 -18.94
CA MET A 238 -29.05 1.76 -19.81
C MET A 238 -30.28 1.25 -19.04
N ILE A 239 -30.08 0.59 -17.89
CA ILE A 239 -31.19 0.23 -16.98
C ILE A 239 -31.82 1.52 -16.41
N MET A 240 -31.02 2.45 -15.89
CA MET A 240 -31.49 3.72 -15.33
C MET A 240 -32.26 4.56 -16.36
N LEU A 241 -31.74 4.69 -17.57
CA LEU A 241 -32.40 5.41 -18.65
C LEU A 241 -33.72 4.72 -19.05
N ARG A 242 -33.78 3.39 -19.06
CA ARG A 242 -35.01 2.65 -19.39
C ARG A 242 -36.07 2.74 -18.29
N THR A 243 -35.71 2.69 -17.01
CA THR A 243 -36.68 2.93 -15.92
C THR A 243 -37.18 4.37 -15.97
N LEU A 244 -36.28 5.35 -16.07
CA LEU A 244 -36.64 6.76 -16.12
C LEU A 244 -37.56 7.10 -17.31
N HIS A 245 -37.25 6.59 -18.52
CA HIS A 245 -38.13 6.79 -19.69
C HIS A 245 -39.48 6.09 -19.54
N LYS A 246 -39.51 4.88 -18.97
CA LYS A 246 -40.77 4.14 -18.73
C LYS A 246 -41.66 4.89 -17.74
N ASP A 247 -41.10 5.41 -16.67
CA ASP A 247 -41.86 6.12 -15.66
C ASP A 247 -42.25 7.54 -16.14
N ILE A 248 -41.41 8.26 -16.90
CA ILE A 248 -41.81 9.51 -17.59
C ILE A 248 -42.96 9.25 -18.59
N ALA A 249 -42.89 8.19 -19.40
CA ALA A 249 -43.96 7.84 -20.32
C ALA A 249 -45.27 7.50 -19.59
N ARG A 250 -45.18 6.92 -18.39
CA ARG A 250 -46.32 6.64 -17.50
C ARG A 250 -46.89 7.93 -16.88
N TYR A 251 -46.05 8.85 -16.43
CA TYR A 251 -46.48 10.16 -15.90
C TYR A 251 -47.17 11.05 -16.95
N ASN A 252 -46.89 10.84 -18.23
CA ASN A 252 -47.55 11.55 -19.33
C ASN A 252 -48.89 10.90 -19.77
N GLN A 253 -49.37 9.87 -19.07
CA GLN A 253 -50.62 9.16 -19.41
C GLN A 253 -51.60 9.14 -18.23
N VAL A 254 -52.67 9.94 -18.38
CA VAL A 254 -53.85 10.06 -17.51
C VAL A 254 -53.65 10.88 -16.23
N ASP A 255 -54.66 11.70 -15.91
CA ASP A 255 -54.84 12.35 -14.61
C ASP A 255 -54.99 11.31 -13.50
N GLN A 256 -53.89 11.02 -12.78
CA GLN A 256 -53.92 10.24 -11.54
C GLN A 256 -53.50 11.10 -10.35
N GLU A 257 -54.15 10.83 -9.22
CA GLU A 257 -53.94 11.51 -7.95
C GLU A 257 -52.50 11.35 -7.44
N GLU A 258 -52.11 12.28 -6.55
CA GLU A 258 -50.75 12.39 -6.02
C GLU A 258 -50.26 11.04 -5.46
N SER A 259 -49.18 10.50 -6.03
CA SER A 259 -48.53 9.28 -5.55
C SER A 259 -47.06 9.22 -5.97
N GLY A 260 -46.25 8.46 -5.23
CA GLY A 260 -44.81 8.37 -5.42
C GLY A 260 -44.04 9.64 -5.03
N TRP A 261 -42.83 9.78 -5.57
CA TRP A 261 -41.84 10.77 -5.11
C TRP A 261 -42.31 12.23 -5.08
N LYS A 262 -43.34 12.61 -5.85
CA LYS A 262 -43.92 13.97 -5.85
C LYS A 262 -44.54 14.34 -4.49
N GLN A 263 -45.28 13.44 -3.84
CA GLN A 263 -45.79 13.68 -2.49
C GLN A 263 -44.64 13.89 -1.49
N VAL A 264 -43.57 13.12 -1.68
CA VAL A 264 -42.42 13.08 -0.77
C VAL A 264 -41.44 14.24 -1.00
N HIS A 265 -41.56 15.00 -2.09
CA HIS A 265 -40.65 16.09 -2.47
C HIS A 265 -40.45 17.15 -1.36
N GLY A 266 -41.48 17.43 -0.55
CA GLY A 266 -41.35 18.32 0.62
C GLY A 266 -40.53 17.73 1.78
N ASP A 267 -40.49 16.40 1.89
CA ASP A 267 -39.88 15.65 3.00
C ASP A 267 -38.47 15.12 2.70
N VAL A 268 -38.04 15.12 1.43
CA VAL A 268 -36.66 14.77 1.01
C VAL A 268 -35.59 15.54 1.80
N PHE A 269 -35.87 16.79 2.14
CA PHE A 269 -34.93 17.70 2.83
C PHE A 269 -34.90 17.53 4.37
N ARG A 270 -35.57 16.53 4.94
CA ARG A 270 -35.56 16.28 6.39
C ARG A 270 -34.20 15.78 6.92
N PRO A 271 -33.47 16.53 7.77
CA PRO A 271 -32.27 16.09 8.47
C PRO A 271 -32.27 14.64 9.01
N PRO A 272 -31.18 13.89 8.77
CA PRO A 272 -31.06 12.50 9.18
C PRO A 272 -30.81 12.31 10.69
N ARG A 273 -31.11 11.10 11.18
CA ARG A 273 -30.76 10.64 12.54
C ARG A 273 -29.27 10.83 12.79
N LYS A 274 -28.87 11.47 13.89
CA LYS A 274 -27.45 11.80 14.15
C LYS A 274 -26.77 12.57 13.00
N GLY A 275 -27.43 13.57 12.40
CA GLY A 275 -26.89 14.35 11.28
C GLY A 275 -25.45 14.87 11.46
N MET A 276 -25.02 15.20 12.69
CA MET A 276 -23.63 15.56 13.04
C MET A 276 -22.61 14.47 12.66
N LEU A 277 -22.95 13.18 12.78
CA LEU A 277 -22.06 12.09 12.42
C LEU A 277 -21.96 11.91 10.90
N LEU A 278 -23.07 12.12 10.19
CA LEU A 278 -23.08 12.07 8.73
C LEU A 278 -22.29 13.22 8.11
N SER A 279 -22.43 14.44 8.64
CA SER A 279 -21.63 15.60 8.22
C SER A 279 -20.15 15.41 8.51
N VAL A 280 -19.78 14.78 9.63
CA VAL A 280 -18.39 14.42 9.95
C VAL A 280 -17.83 13.42 8.92
N PHE A 281 -18.54 12.33 8.64
CA PHE A 281 -18.10 11.31 7.69
C PHE A 281 -18.03 11.84 6.26
N LEU A 282 -19.00 12.63 5.80
CA LEU A 282 -18.98 13.21 4.45
C LEU A 282 -17.84 14.23 4.28
N GLY A 283 -17.57 15.08 5.27
CA GLY A 283 -16.41 15.98 5.21
C GLY A 283 -15.06 15.25 5.21
N GLN A 284 -14.94 14.15 5.95
CA GLN A 284 -13.76 13.29 5.89
C GLN A 284 -13.66 12.53 4.54
N GLY A 285 -14.78 12.14 3.95
CA GLY A 285 -14.88 11.65 2.57
C GLY A 285 -14.27 12.65 1.58
N THR A 286 -14.72 13.91 1.58
CA THR A 286 -14.19 14.97 0.71
C THR A 286 -12.68 15.19 0.87
N GLN A 287 -12.16 15.10 2.10
CA GLN A 287 -10.72 15.21 2.37
C GLN A 287 -9.94 14.08 1.66
N ILE A 288 -10.40 12.83 1.82
CA ILE A 288 -9.79 11.64 1.23
C ILE A 288 -9.95 11.64 -0.29
N PHE A 289 -11.11 12.04 -0.82
CA PHE A 289 -11.39 12.13 -2.26
C PHE A 289 -10.44 13.10 -2.96
N ILE A 290 -10.35 14.35 -2.49
CA ILE A 290 -9.48 15.37 -3.10
C ILE A 290 -8.00 14.96 -2.96
N MET A 291 -7.60 14.43 -1.81
CA MET A 291 -6.24 13.91 -1.58
C MET A 291 -5.89 12.79 -2.59
N THR A 292 -6.78 11.81 -2.76
CA THR A 292 -6.54 10.66 -3.64
C THR A 292 -6.53 11.09 -5.11
N PHE A 293 -7.45 11.96 -5.53
CA PHE A 293 -7.47 12.50 -6.89
C PHE A 293 -6.18 13.24 -7.23
N ILE A 294 -5.71 14.16 -6.37
CA ILE A 294 -4.46 14.91 -6.59
C ILE A 294 -3.25 13.96 -6.59
N THR A 295 -3.19 13.01 -5.66
CA THR A 295 -2.08 12.04 -5.57
C THR A 295 -2.01 11.16 -6.83
N LEU A 296 -3.13 10.61 -7.30
CA LEU A 296 -3.17 9.80 -8.52
C LEU A 296 -2.85 10.64 -9.76
N PHE A 297 -3.31 11.89 -9.85
CA PHE A 297 -2.97 12.80 -10.94
C PHE A 297 -1.47 13.09 -11.00
N LEU A 298 -0.83 13.39 -9.86
CA LEU A 298 0.62 13.61 -9.78
C LEU A 298 1.44 12.32 -10.06
N ALA A 299 0.88 11.15 -9.74
CA ALA A 299 1.47 9.86 -10.13
C ALA A 299 1.36 9.59 -11.63
N CYS A 300 0.25 9.95 -12.28
CA CYS A 300 0.07 9.86 -13.74
C CYS A 300 1.04 10.76 -14.52
N LEU A 301 1.39 11.94 -13.97
CA LEU A 301 2.43 12.81 -14.51
C LEU A 301 3.87 12.31 -14.25
N GLY A 302 4.04 11.18 -13.55
CA GLY A 302 5.33 10.54 -13.31
C GLY A 302 6.14 11.10 -12.13
N PHE A 303 5.74 12.24 -11.54
CA PHE A 303 6.44 12.85 -10.42
C PHE A 303 6.52 11.94 -9.18
N LEU A 304 5.46 11.17 -8.92
CA LEU A 304 5.39 10.19 -7.82
C LEU A 304 5.72 8.76 -8.29
N SER A 305 6.54 8.60 -9.34
CA SER A 305 6.96 7.27 -9.80
C SER A 305 7.79 6.52 -8.74
N PRO A 306 7.79 5.16 -8.72
CA PRO A 306 8.44 4.41 -7.64
C PRO A 306 9.97 4.49 -7.60
N ALA A 307 10.61 5.20 -8.53
CA ALA A 307 12.02 5.57 -8.44
C ALA A 307 12.27 6.63 -7.33
N ASN A 308 11.28 7.48 -7.06
CA ASN A 308 11.30 8.46 -5.99
C ASN A 308 10.80 7.81 -4.68
N ARG A 309 11.69 7.10 -3.98
CA ARG A 309 11.39 6.32 -2.77
C ARG A 309 10.63 7.13 -1.71
N GLY A 310 9.57 6.55 -1.13
CA GLY A 310 8.70 7.21 -0.16
C GLY A 310 7.86 8.41 -0.67
N ALA A 311 8.12 8.96 -1.87
CA ALA A 311 7.53 10.24 -2.31
C ALA A 311 6.00 10.21 -2.45
N LEU A 312 5.41 9.07 -2.82
CA LEU A 312 3.96 8.90 -2.87
C LEU A 312 3.32 9.06 -1.47
N MET A 313 3.96 8.52 -0.42
CA MET A 313 3.48 8.61 0.96
C MET A 313 3.73 9.98 1.58
N THR A 314 4.88 10.63 1.32
CA THR A 314 5.08 12.03 1.77
C THR A 314 4.06 12.96 1.14
N CYS A 315 3.81 12.82 -0.17
CA CYS A 315 2.79 13.59 -0.87
C CYS A 315 1.40 13.34 -0.29
N SER A 316 1.01 12.08 -0.07
CA SER A 316 -0.28 11.70 0.51
C SER A 316 -0.50 12.32 1.90
N VAL A 317 0.48 12.20 2.80
CA VAL A 317 0.38 12.72 4.18
C VAL A 317 0.36 14.26 4.21
N VAL A 318 1.20 14.92 3.40
CA VAL A 318 1.22 16.39 3.32
C VAL A 318 -0.08 16.93 2.70
N LEU A 319 -0.59 16.30 1.64
CA LEU A 319 -1.89 16.65 1.07
C LEU A 319 -3.03 16.42 2.07
N TRP A 320 -3.04 15.30 2.80
CA TRP A 320 -4.04 15.04 3.84
C TRP A 320 -4.08 16.16 4.89
N VAL A 321 -2.93 16.60 5.40
CA VAL A 321 -2.85 17.70 6.37
C VAL A 321 -3.37 19.01 5.80
N LEU A 322 -2.95 19.38 4.59
CA LEU A 322 -3.32 20.65 3.94
C LEU A 322 -4.78 20.69 3.47
N LEU A 323 -5.42 19.54 3.23
CA LEU A 323 -6.80 19.44 2.77
C LEU A 323 -7.85 19.39 3.90
N GLY A 324 -7.46 19.73 5.14
CA GLY A 324 -8.41 19.91 6.25
C GLY A 324 -9.47 21.00 5.99
N THR A 325 -9.16 22.02 5.18
CA THR A 325 -10.08 23.13 4.87
C THR A 325 -11.34 22.66 4.11
N PRO A 326 -11.27 21.93 2.97
CA PRO A 326 -12.42 21.24 2.38
C PRO A 326 -13.25 20.42 3.37
N ALA A 327 -12.59 19.63 4.23
CA ALA A 327 -13.25 18.73 5.19
C ALA A 327 -14.13 19.49 6.18
N GLY A 328 -13.55 20.55 6.78
CA GLY A 328 -14.26 21.46 7.68
C GLY A 328 -15.40 22.19 6.99
N TYR A 329 -15.21 22.62 5.74
CA TYR A 329 -16.21 23.34 4.94
C TYR A 329 -17.45 22.49 4.63
N VAL A 330 -17.27 21.31 4.02
CA VAL A 330 -18.39 20.42 3.62
C VAL A 330 -19.15 19.94 4.86
N SER A 331 -18.43 19.46 5.87
CA SER A 331 -19.02 19.02 7.13
C SER A 331 -19.87 20.12 7.77
N SER A 332 -19.33 21.33 7.85
CA SER A 332 -20.01 22.45 8.50
C SER A 332 -21.21 22.97 7.70
N ARG A 333 -21.09 23.04 6.38
CA ARG A 333 -22.20 23.46 5.51
C ARG A 333 -23.36 22.46 5.55
N LEU A 334 -23.07 21.17 5.52
CA LEU A 334 -24.09 20.14 5.60
C LEU A 334 -24.71 20.06 7.00
N TYR A 335 -23.91 20.15 8.07
CA TYR A 335 -24.43 20.21 9.44
C TYR A 335 -25.31 21.45 9.66
N LYS A 336 -25.01 22.58 9.00
CA LYS A 336 -25.89 23.76 9.00
C LYS A 336 -27.13 23.61 8.12
N THR A 337 -27.09 22.82 7.06
CA THR A 337 -28.30 22.43 6.31
C THR A 337 -29.21 21.56 7.19
N PHE A 338 -28.61 20.67 8.00
CA PHE A 338 -29.28 19.98 9.11
C PHE A 338 -29.56 20.89 10.33
N GLY A 339 -29.33 22.21 10.22
CA GLY A 339 -29.54 23.26 11.22
C GLY A 339 -28.92 22.99 12.60
N GLY A 340 -27.78 22.32 12.62
CA GLY A 340 -27.02 22.09 13.83
C GLY A 340 -26.30 23.34 14.32
N GLU A 341 -26.80 23.96 15.39
CA GLU A 341 -26.20 25.17 15.99
C GLU A 341 -24.82 24.92 16.63
N LYS A 342 -24.57 23.70 17.09
CA LYS A 342 -23.36 23.29 17.82
C LYS A 342 -22.14 23.12 16.92
N TRP A 343 -21.81 24.15 16.13
CA TRP A 343 -20.77 24.13 15.11
C TRP A 343 -19.42 23.68 15.65
N LYS A 344 -18.97 24.24 16.79
CA LYS A 344 -17.69 23.90 17.44
C LYS A 344 -17.55 22.39 17.69
N THR A 345 -18.62 21.72 18.12
CA THR A 345 -18.64 20.27 18.36
C THR A 345 -18.56 19.48 17.07
N ASN A 346 -19.29 19.90 16.02
CA ASN A 346 -19.19 19.26 14.70
C ASN A 346 -17.75 19.35 14.14
N VAL A 347 -17.13 20.53 14.17
CA VAL A 347 -15.76 20.73 13.68
C VAL A 347 -14.75 19.89 14.46
N LEU A 348 -14.82 19.90 15.80
CA LEU A 348 -13.94 19.11 16.66
C LEU A 348 -14.10 17.60 16.37
N LEU A 349 -15.34 17.14 16.15
CA LEU A 349 -15.61 15.76 15.77
C LEU A 349 -15.13 15.44 14.34
N THR A 350 -15.21 16.38 13.39
CA THR A 350 -14.65 16.22 12.03
C THR A 350 -13.13 16.06 12.07
N ALA A 351 -12.45 16.88 12.87
CA ALA A 351 -11.00 16.91 12.93
C ALA A 351 -10.38 15.77 13.76
N LEU A 352 -11.14 15.18 14.69
CA LEU A 352 -10.62 14.17 15.63
C LEU A 352 -11.19 12.76 15.47
N LEU A 353 -12.41 12.55 14.96
CA LEU A 353 -13.05 11.22 15.01
C LEU A 353 -12.35 10.19 14.10
N CYS A 354 -12.39 10.39 12.79
CA CYS A 354 -11.79 9.45 11.85
C CYS A 354 -10.25 9.45 11.93
N PRO A 355 -9.57 10.61 12.02
CA PRO A 355 -8.12 10.64 12.20
C PRO A 355 -7.65 9.99 13.51
N GLY A 356 -8.40 10.17 14.61
CA GLY A 356 -8.10 9.56 15.90
C GLY A 356 -8.29 8.04 15.92
N ILE A 357 -9.29 7.51 15.21
CA ILE A 357 -9.45 6.06 15.03
C ILE A 357 -8.27 5.48 14.25
N VAL A 358 -7.90 6.08 13.11
CA VAL A 358 -6.75 5.63 12.31
C VAL A 358 -5.45 5.74 13.11
N PHE A 359 -5.24 6.83 13.86
CA PHE A 359 -4.06 6.99 14.70
C PHE A 359 -4.01 5.97 15.86
N ALA A 360 -5.14 5.62 16.47
CA ALA A 360 -5.19 4.64 17.55
C ALA A 360 -4.88 3.21 17.06
N ASP A 361 -5.44 2.81 15.90
CA ASP A 361 -5.13 1.52 15.27
C ASP A 361 -3.65 1.45 14.86
N PHE A 362 -3.15 2.52 14.23
CA PHE A 362 -1.74 2.67 13.85
C PHE A 362 -0.78 2.64 15.05
N PHE A 363 -1.12 3.29 16.17
CA PHE A 363 -0.35 3.25 17.40
C PHE A 363 -0.32 1.85 18.02
N LEU A 364 -1.44 1.12 18.00
CA LEU A 364 -1.52 -0.26 18.47
C LEU A 364 -0.63 -1.19 17.62
N MET A 365 -0.69 -1.07 16.30
CA MET A 365 0.21 -1.82 15.40
C MET A 365 1.68 -1.47 15.63
N ASN A 366 2.01 -0.19 15.84
CA ASN A 366 3.38 0.24 16.12
C ASN A 366 3.92 -0.29 17.45
N LEU A 367 3.07 -0.45 18.47
CA LEU A 367 3.44 -1.07 19.74
C LEU A 367 3.80 -2.55 19.56
N ILE A 368 3.06 -3.29 18.72
CA ILE A 368 3.39 -4.69 18.37
C ILE A 368 4.74 -4.75 17.62
N LEU A 369 4.98 -3.82 16.68
CA LEU A 369 6.24 -3.75 15.94
C LEU A 369 7.46 -3.44 16.85
N TRP A 370 7.30 -2.61 17.88
CA TRP A 370 8.35 -2.40 18.90
C TRP A 370 8.62 -3.66 19.74
N VAL A 371 7.57 -4.40 20.13
CA VAL A 371 7.71 -5.64 20.93
C VAL A 371 8.41 -6.76 20.15
N GLU A 372 8.13 -6.89 18.84
CA GLU A 372 8.79 -7.86 17.95
C GLU A 372 10.15 -7.38 17.40
N GLY A 373 10.58 -6.15 17.68
CA GLY A 373 11.86 -5.58 17.23
C GLY A 373 11.97 -5.35 15.72
N SER A 374 10.84 -5.07 15.04
CA SER A 374 10.77 -4.95 13.58
C SER A 374 11.25 -3.58 13.05
N SER A 375 11.88 -3.55 11.86
CA SER A 375 12.29 -2.31 11.19
C SER A 375 11.12 -1.44 10.70
N ALA A 376 9.92 -2.03 10.59
CA ALA A 376 8.70 -1.30 10.31
C ALA A 376 8.24 -0.45 11.52
N ALA A 377 8.80 -0.67 12.72
CA ALA A 377 8.50 0.15 13.87
C ALA A 377 8.98 1.60 13.63
N ILE A 378 8.04 2.54 13.78
CA ILE A 378 8.28 3.96 13.57
C ILE A 378 8.89 4.54 14.86
N PRO A 379 10.01 5.29 14.77
CA PRO A 379 10.64 5.88 15.94
C PRO A 379 9.72 6.91 16.59
N PHE A 380 9.74 6.98 17.93
CA PHE A 380 8.85 7.83 18.72
C PHE A 380 8.85 9.31 18.27
N GLY A 381 10.00 9.85 17.85
CA GLY A 381 10.10 11.22 17.33
C GLY A 381 9.24 11.47 16.09
N THR A 382 9.16 10.51 15.16
CA THR A 382 8.31 10.63 13.96
C THR A 382 6.82 10.53 14.32
N LEU A 383 6.48 9.69 15.30
CA LEU A 383 5.11 9.57 15.81
C LEU A 383 4.64 10.87 16.49
N VAL A 384 5.52 11.52 17.26
CA VAL A 384 5.29 12.87 17.82
C VAL A 384 5.22 13.93 16.72
N ALA A 385 6.04 13.86 15.66
CA ALA A 385 5.99 14.79 14.54
C ALA A 385 4.66 14.71 13.76
N ILE A 386 4.13 13.50 13.55
CA ILE A 386 2.82 13.28 12.91
C ILE A 386 1.69 13.86 13.78
N LEU A 387 1.72 13.62 15.11
CA LEU A 387 0.79 14.24 16.06
C LEU A 387 0.86 15.77 16.00
N ALA A 388 2.06 16.35 16.03
CA ALA A 388 2.27 17.79 15.95
C ALA A 388 1.74 18.39 14.63
N MET A 389 1.88 17.66 13.51
CA MET A 389 1.38 18.10 12.20
C MET A 389 -0.15 18.04 12.12
N TRP A 390 -0.78 17.00 12.68
CA TRP A 390 -2.24 16.86 12.78
C TRP A 390 -2.85 17.95 13.67
N PHE A 391 -2.40 18.09 14.91
CA PHE A 391 -2.94 19.08 15.85
C PHE A 391 -2.53 20.52 15.54
N GLY A 392 -1.31 20.74 15.03
CA GLY A 392 -0.77 22.08 14.76
C GLY A 392 -1.16 22.69 13.41
N ILE A 393 -1.51 21.87 12.41
CA ILE A 393 -1.87 22.35 11.07
C ILE A 393 -3.27 21.88 10.68
N SER A 394 -3.51 20.55 10.62
CA SER A 394 -4.78 20.03 10.07
C SER A 394 -5.99 20.46 10.89
N VAL A 395 -5.93 20.38 12.23
CA VAL A 395 -7.01 20.83 13.12
C VAL A 395 -7.34 22.33 12.89
N PRO A 396 -6.40 23.30 12.99
CA PRO A 396 -6.67 24.70 12.62
C PRO A 396 -7.28 24.90 11.22
N LEU A 397 -6.80 24.19 10.20
CA LEU A 397 -7.35 24.30 8.84
C LEU A 397 -8.81 23.84 8.75
N THR A 398 -9.20 22.77 9.45
CA THR A 398 -10.62 22.37 9.53
C THR A 398 -11.50 23.45 10.18
N PHE A 399 -11.00 24.16 11.20
CA PHE A 399 -11.71 25.28 11.81
C PHE A 399 -11.86 26.48 10.86
N VAL A 400 -10.86 26.78 10.04
CA VAL A 400 -10.95 27.83 9.01
C VAL A 400 -12.00 27.48 7.96
N GLY A 401 -11.95 26.27 7.39
CA GLY A 401 -12.94 25.80 6.41
C GLY A 401 -14.37 25.82 6.96
N ALA A 402 -14.53 25.38 8.21
CA ALA A 402 -15.79 25.36 8.92
C ALA A 402 -16.42 26.74 9.12
N TYR A 403 -15.61 27.74 9.49
CA TYR A 403 -16.07 29.12 9.68
C TYR A 403 -16.67 29.71 8.40
N PHE A 404 -16.08 29.41 7.24
CA PHE A 404 -16.66 29.78 5.94
C PHE A 404 -17.93 28.99 5.61
N GLY A 405 -17.97 27.69 5.94
CA GLY A 405 -19.15 26.85 5.77
C GLY A 405 -20.38 27.35 6.55
N PHE A 406 -20.18 27.85 7.78
CA PHE A 406 -21.27 28.32 8.64
C PHE A 406 -21.90 29.67 8.25
N LYS A 407 -21.37 30.41 7.26
CA LYS A 407 -21.77 31.80 7.01
C LYS A 407 -23.00 32.02 6.11
N LYS A 408 -23.58 30.97 5.49
CA LYS A 408 -24.80 31.04 4.66
C LYS A 408 -25.99 30.27 5.29
N PRO A 409 -27.27 30.68 5.17
CA PRO A 409 -28.41 30.03 5.86
C PRO A 409 -29.19 28.99 5.01
N VAL A 410 -29.75 27.96 5.66
CA VAL A 410 -30.69 26.93 5.10
C VAL A 410 -31.62 26.40 6.24
N LYS A 411 -32.64 25.54 5.97
CA LYS A 411 -33.71 25.11 6.92
C LYS A 411 -33.82 23.56 7.14
N GLN A 412 -34.62 23.12 8.14
CA GLN A 412 -34.69 21.73 8.70
C GLN A 412 -36.13 21.13 8.85
N SER A 413 -36.27 19.78 8.99
CA SER A 413 -36.99 19.07 10.09
C SER A 413 -36.79 17.50 10.10
N PHE A 414 -37.51 16.72 10.93
CA PHE A 414 -37.13 15.38 11.53
C PHE A 414 -38.09 14.18 11.16
N PHE A 415 -37.88 12.85 11.40
CA PHE A 415 -36.73 11.96 11.78
C PHE A 415 -37.12 10.44 11.97
N THR A 416 -36.49 9.49 11.23
CA THR A 416 -36.49 7.98 11.38
C THR A 416 -37.79 7.19 11.08
N LYS A 417 -37.83 5.93 10.61
CA LYS A 417 -36.87 4.81 10.25
C LYS A 417 -37.50 4.03 9.01
N PRO A 418 -37.22 2.75 8.58
CA PRO A 418 -36.34 1.64 9.01
C PRO A 418 -35.31 1.18 7.93
N VAL A 419 -35.06 -0.14 7.73
CA VAL A 419 -33.96 -0.75 6.93
C VAL A 419 -34.31 -2.15 6.35
N PRO A 420 -34.25 -2.36 5.01
CA PRO A 420 -33.63 -3.58 4.47
C PRO A 420 -32.75 -3.43 3.20
N GLY A 421 -32.91 -2.38 2.38
CA GLY A 421 -32.41 -2.35 0.99
C GLY A 421 -30.90 -2.19 0.75
N ILE A 422 -30.09 -2.00 1.80
CA ILE A 422 -28.71 -1.48 1.71
C ILE A 422 -27.72 -2.48 1.07
N VAL A 423 -27.93 -3.79 1.24
CA VAL A 423 -26.93 -4.83 0.93
C VAL A 423 -26.68 -4.98 -0.59
N MET A 424 -27.70 -4.80 -1.42
CA MET A 424 -27.61 -5.07 -2.87
C MET A 424 -26.84 -4.02 -3.66
N GLY A 425 -26.76 -2.76 -3.21
CA GLY A 425 -26.12 -1.70 -4.00
C GLY A 425 -24.59 -1.77 -4.06
N GLY A 426 -23.95 -2.23 -2.98
CA GLY A 426 -22.49 -2.28 -2.91
C GLY A 426 -21.81 -3.30 -3.82
N ILE A 427 -22.57 -4.20 -4.48
CA ILE A 427 -22.00 -5.27 -5.31
C ILE A 427 -21.50 -4.74 -6.68
N LEU A 428 -22.14 -3.72 -7.25
CA LEU A 428 -21.80 -3.20 -8.57
C LEU A 428 -20.42 -2.48 -8.56
N PRO A 429 -20.13 -1.52 -7.67
CA PRO A 429 -18.82 -0.88 -7.66
C PRO A 429 -17.71 -1.82 -7.18
N PHE A 430 -18.03 -2.84 -6.34
CA PHE A 430 -17.09 -3.89 -5.97
C PHE A 430 -16.65 -4.75 -7.18
N GLY A 431 -17.59 -5.13 -8.05
CA GLY A 431 -17.28 -5.83 -9.30
C GLY A 431 -16.33 -5.04 -10.20
N CYS A 432 -16.48 -3.71 -10.24
CA CYS A 432 -15.66 -2.82 -11.07
C CYS A 432 -14.20 -2.65 -10.61
N ILE A 433 -13.89 -2.95 -9.34
CA ILE A 433 -12.54 -2.78 -8.74
C ILE A 433 -11.83 -4.10 -8.45
N PHE A 434 -12.53 -5.24 -8.49
CA PHE A 434 -12.05 -6.54 -8.02
C PHE A 434 -10.68 -6.94 -8.61
N ILE A 435 -10.49 -6.74 -9.92
CA ILE A 435 -9.27 -7.09 -10.64
C ILE A 435 -8.09 -6.22 -10.18
N GLN A 436 -8.32 -4.93 -9.97
CA GLN A 436 -7.30 -3.97 -9.56
C GLN A 436 -6.97 -4.10 -8.07
N LEU A 437 -7.96 -4.41 -7.24
CA LEU A 437 -7.79 -4.73 -5.82
C LEU A 437 -6.86 -5.96 -5.63
N PHE A 438 -6.96 -6.98 -6.50
CA PHE A 438 -6.00 -8.09 -6.52
C PHE A 438 -4.56 -7.61 -6.78
N PHE A 439 -4.34 -6.77 -7.80
CA PHE A 439 -3.00 -6.23 -8.10
C PHE A 439 -2.47 -5.32 -6.98
N ILE A 440 -3.33 -4.51 -6.35
CA ILE A 440 -2.97 -3.65 -5.22
C ILE A 440 -2.56 -4.50 -4.00
N LEU A 441 -3.34 -5.53 -3.64
CA LEU A 441 -3.01 -6.42 -2.53
C LEU A 441 -1.73 -7.21 -2.79
N ASN A 442 -1.51 -7.73 -4.01
CA ASN A 442 -0.23 -8.35 -4.38
C ASN A 442 0.93 -7.36 -4.27
N SER A 443 0.72 -6.08 -4.62
CA SER A 443 1.77 -5.06 -4.54
C SER A 443 2.18 -4.74 -3.11
N ILE A 444 1.20 -4.61 -2.22
CA ILE A 444 1.40 -4.31 -0.79
C ILE A 444 1.98 -5.52 -0.04
N TRP A 445 1.45 -6.72 -0.24
CA TRP A 445 1.74 -7.89 0.60
C TRP A 445 2.72 -8.90 0.01
N SER A 446 2.98 -8.86 -1.31
CA SER A 446 3.98 -9.70 -1.99
C SER A 446 5.15 -8.88 -2.54
N HIS A 447 5.29 -7.61 -2.11
CA HIS A 447 6.37 -6.68 -2.47
C HIS A 447 6.56 -6.44 -3.98
N GLN A 448 5.56 -6.74 -4.81
CA GLN A 448 5.63 -6.55 -6.27
C GLN A 448 5.33 -5.10 -6.65
N MET A 449 6.34 -4.37 -7.12
CA MET A 449 6.21 -2.95 -7.45
C MET A 449 5.17 -2.70 -8.55
N TYR A 450 4.07 -2.00 -8.23
CA TYR A 450 3.02 -1.66 -9.18
C TYR A 450 3.38 -0.40 -9.97
N TYR A 451 3.66 -0.54 -11.26
CA TYR A 451 4.12 0.58 -12.12
C TYR A 451 3.00 1.28 -12.92
N MET A 452 1.75 0.79 -12.86
CA MET A 452 0.69 1.18 -13.81
C MET A 452 -0.29 2.24 -13.28
N PHE A 453 0.25 3.36 -12.79
CA PHE A 453 -0.53 4.46 -12.18
C PHE A 453 -1.59 5.07 -13.12
N GLY A 454 -1.29 5.19 -14.42
CA GLY A 454 -2.25 5.68 -15.41
C GLY A 454 -3.52 4.81 -15.52
N PHE A 455 -3.37 3.48 -15.44
CA PHE A 455 -4.51 2.56 -15.41
C PHE A 455 -5.29 2.67 -14.08
N LEU A 456 -4.58 2.82 -12.96
CA LEU A 456 -5.20 3.00 -11.64
C LEU A 456 -6.06 4.28 -11.59
N PHE A 457 -5.63 5.37 -12.22
CA PHE A 457 -6.41 6.61 -12.32
C PHE A 457 -7.65 6.47 -13.23
N LEU A 458 -7.55 5.75 -14.35
CA LEU A 458 -8.74 5.45 -15.18
C LEU A 458 -9.77 4.61 -14.42
N VAL A 459 -9.32 3.60 -13.67
CA VAL A 459 -10.22 2.76 -12.85
C VAL A 459 -10.80 3.55 -11.68
N PHE A 460 -10.03 4.44 -11.07
CA PHE A 460 -10.53 5.39 -10.07
C PHE A 460 -11.68 6.23 -10.62
N ILE A 461 -11.56 6.79 -11.84
CA ILE A 461 -12.64 7.54 -12.51
C ILE A 461 -13.90 6.68 -12.69
N ILE A 462 -13.78 5.44 -13.17
CA ILE A 462 -14.95 4.58 -13.39
C ILE A 462 -15.57 4.10 -12.06
N LEU A 463 -14.77 3.97 -10.99
CA LEU A 463 -15.29 3.79 -9.63
C LEU A 463 -16.16 4.97 -9.18
N LEU A 464 -15.80 6.23 -9.50
CA LEU A 464 -16.64 7.39 -9.16
C LEU A 464 -17.98 7.32 -9.90
N ILE A 465 -17.93 7.04 -11.21
CA ILE A 465 -19.11 6.93 -12.07
C ILE A 465 -20.04 5.84 -11.52
N THR A 466 -19.53 4.62 -11.33
CA THR A 466 -20.33 3.48 -10.86
C THR A 466 -20.83 3.63 -9.42
N CYS A 467 -20.10 4.33 -8.54
CA CYS A 467 -20.61 4.72 -7.22
C CYS A 467 -21.79 5.69 -7.36
N SER A 468 -21.69 6.73 -8.21
CA SER A 468 -22.76 7.72 -8.38
C SER A 468 -23.99 7.15 -9.10
N GLU A 469 -23.81 6.30 -10.11
CA GLU A 469 -24.90 5.55 -10.75
C GLU A 469 -25.65 4.67 -9.73
N ALA A 470 -24.92 3.90 -8.91
CA ALA A 470 -25.53 3.02 -7.91
C ALA A 470 -26.25 3.78 -6.78
N THR A 471 -25.71 4.91 -6.31
CA THR A 471 -26.37 5.72 -5.28
C THR A 471 -27.60 6.44 -5.82
N ILE A 472 -27.55 6.98 -7.05
CA ILE A 472 -28.70 7.64 -7.69
C ILE A 472 -29.82 6.63 -7.95
N LEU A 473 -29.51 5.45 -8.52
CA LEU A 473 -30.51 4.39 -8.77
C LEU A 473 -31.24 3.95 -7.51
N LEU A 474 -30.51 3.67 -6.42
CA LEU A 474 -31.13 3.19 -5.18
C LEU A 474 -31.78 4.30 -4.36
N CYS A 475 -31.34 5.55 -4.51
CA CYS A 475 -32.09 6.71 -4.03
C CYS A 475 -33.43 6.84 -4.79
N TYR A 476 -33.41 6.73 -6.12
CA TYR A 476 -34.62 6.77 -6.96
C TYR A 476 -35.63 5.68 -6.58
N PHE A 477 -35.19 4.43 -6.45
CA PHE A 477 -36.08 3.34 -6.02
C PHE A 477 -36.65 3.54 -4.61
N HIS A 478 -35.89 4.15 -3.67
CA HIS A 478 -36.43 4.50 -2.35
C HIS A 478 -37.44 5.65 -2.40
N LEU A 479 -37.21 6.69 -3.21
CA LEU A 479 -38.15 7.79 -3.39
C LEU A 479 -39.44 7.36 -4.11
N CYS A 480 -39.35 6.40 -5.03
CA CYS A 480 -40.51 5.77 -5.68
C CYS A 480 -41.27 4.79 -4.75
N ALA A 481 -40.63 4.32 -3.67
CA ALA A 481 -41.25 3.57 -2.58
C ALA A 481 -41.67 4.49 -1.40
N GLU A 482 -41.77 5.80 -1.67
CA GLU A 482 -42.20 6.86 -0.73
C GLU A 482 -41.32 7.00 0.54
N ASP A 483 -40.12 6.41 0.53
CA ASP A 483 -39.28 6.21 1.71
C ASP A 483 -38.23 7.33 1.85
N TYR A 484 -38.63 8.46 2.44
CA TYR A 484 -37.84 9.71 2.56
C TYR A 484 -36.53 9.60 3.37
N HIS A 485 -36.21 8.45 3.96
CA HIS A 485 -35.02 8.23 4.79
C HIS A 485 -33.72 7.98 3.99
N TRP A 486 -33.56 8.66 2.86
CA TRP A 486 -32.51 8.38 1.88
C TRP A 486 -31.09 8.71 2.37
N TRP A 487 -30.85 9.84 3.05
CA TRP A 487 -29.53 10.37 3.43
C TRP A 487 -28.50 9.36 3.99
N TRP A 488 -28.89 8.52 4.97
CA TRP A 488 -27.98 7.49 5.51
C TRP A 488 -27.97 6.23 4.65
N ARG A 489 -29.08 5.92 3.97
CA ARG A 489 -29.17 4.73 3.12
C ARG A 489 -28.28 4.88 1.90
N SER A 490 -28.29 6.03 1.22
CA SER A 490 -27.39 6.33 0.12
C SER A 490 -25.93 6.22 0.57
N PHE A 491 -25.53 6.93 1.65
CA PHE A 491 -24.17 6.88 2.21
C PHE A 491 -23.71 5.44 2.51
N LEU A 492 -24.57 4.64 3.14
CA LEU A 492 -24.27 3.24 3.45
C LEU A 492 -24.31 2.34 2.21
N THR A 493 -25.08 2.67 1.17
CA THR A 493 -25.24 1.84 -0.04
C THR A 493 -23.94 1.77 -0.83
N SER A 494 -23.28 2.90 -1.08
CA SER A 494 -21.95 2.92 -1.68
C SER A 494 -20.86 2.56 -0.67
N GLY A 495 -20.97 2.99 0.59
CA GLY A 495 -20.06 2.59 1.65
C GLY A 495 -19.95 1.07 1.86
N PHE A 496 -21.04 0.31 1.62
CA PHE A 496 -21.05 -1.14 1.77
C PHE A 496 -20.10 -1.88 0.80
N THR A 497 -19.62 -1.22 -0.27
CA THR A 497 -18.51 -1.72 -1.10
C THR A 497 -17.26 -2.07 -0.26
N ALA A 498 -17.00 -1.32 0.81
CA ALA A 498 -15.89 -1.57 1.74
C ALA A 498 -16.07 -2.86 2.55
N VAL A 499 -17.31 -3.31 2.77
CA VAL A 499 -17.60 -4.59 3.45
C VAL A 499 -17.26 -5.75 2.50
N TYR A 500 -17.60 -5.65 1.22
CA TYR A 500 -17.14 -6.62 0.20
C TYR A 500 -15.60 -6.61 0.07
N LEU A 501 -14.95 -5.44 0.15
CA LEU A 501 -13.48 -5.33 0.19
C LEU A 501 -12.89 -6.05 1.41
N PHE A 502 -13.48 -5.90 2.61
CA PHE A 502 -13.04 -6.63 3.81
C PHE A 502 -13.19 -8.15 3.66
N VAL A 503 -14.35 -8.62 3.19
CA VAL A 503 -14.59 -10.06 2.95
C VAL A 503 -13.60 -10.62 1.91
N TYR A 504 -13.27 -9.84 0.88
CA TYR A 504 -12.25 -10.22 -0.09
C TYR A 504 -10.84 -10.27 0.51
N ALA A 505 -10.47 -9.33 1.39
CA ALA A 505 -9.21 -9.38 2.11
C ALA A 505 -9.10 -10.62 3.02
N VAL A 506 -10.18 -10.99 3.75
CA VAL A 506 -10.23 -12.25 4.52
C VAL A 506 -10.05 -13.47 3.61
N HIS A 507 -10.72 -13.50 2.46
CA HIS A 507 -10.55 -14.58 1.47
C HIS A 507 -9.13 -14.64 0.90
N TYR A 508 -8.53 -13.48 0.59
CA TYR A 508 -7.16 -13.36 0.08
C TYR A 508 -6.13 -13.84 1.12
N PHE A 509 -6.32 -13.51 2.40
CA PHE A 509 -5.51 -14.02 3.50
C PHE A 509 -5.45 -15.55 3.50
N PHE A 510 -6.60 -16.23 3.54
CA PHE A 510 -6.63 -17.71 3.55
C PHE A 510 -6.26 -18.38 2.22
N SER A 511 -6.41 -17.70 1.07
CA SER A 511 -6.26 -18.31 -0.26
C SER A 511 -4.94 -18.00 -0.96
N LYS A 512 -4.17 -17.00 -0.50
CA LYS A 512 -2.94 -16.53 -1.16
C LYS A 512 -1.78 -16.25 -0.20
N LEU A 513 -2.05 -15.78 1.01
CA LEU A 513 -1.01 -15.47 1.98
C LEU A 513 -0.70 -16.70 2.84
N GLN A 514 0.57 -17.08 2.93
CA GLN A 514 1.06 -18.11 3.86
C GLN A 514 1.75 -17.44 5.06
N ILE A 515 1.08 -16.43 5.64
CA ILE A 515 1.60 -15.66 6.77
C ILE A 515 1.65 -16.55 8.01
N VAL A 516 2.85 -16.69 8.60
CA VAL A 516 3.08 -17.44 9.83
C VAL A 516 3.20 -16.49 11.01
N GLY A 517 2.41 -16.74 12.06
CA GLY A 517 2.53 -16.09 13.37
C GLY A 517 1.42 -15.10 13.71
N ALA A 518 1.15 -14.96 15.02
CA ALA A 518 0.06 -14.15 15.54
C ALA A 518 0.28 -12.64 15.31
N ALA A 519 1.48 -12.12 15.57
CA ALA A 519 1.81 -10.70 15.35
C ALA A 519 1.58 -10.28 13.89
N SER A 520 2.15 -11.04 12.93
CA SER A 520 1.97 -10.83 11.49
C SER A 520 0.50 -10.87 11.06
N THR A 521 -0.31 -11.75 11.66
CA THR A 521 -1.75 -11.85 11.40
C THR A 521 -2.52 -10.62 11.94
N ILE A 522 -2.20 -10.16 13.15
CA ILE A 522 -2.82 -8.95 13.73
C ILE A 522 -2.46 -7.71 12.91
N LEU A 523 -1.20 -7.56 12.51
CA LEU A 523 -0.73 -6.47 11.65
C LEU A 523 -1.45 -6.47 10.30
N TYR A 524 -1.61 -7.64 9.67
CA TYR A 524 -2.37 -7.77 8.42
C TYR A 524 -3.80 -7.24 8.58
N PHE A 525 -4.52 -7.66 9.62
CA PHE A 525 -5.90 -7.22 9.83
C PHE A 525 -6.01 -5.76 10.28
N GLY A 526 -5.06 -5.22 11.05
CA GLY A 526 -5.01 -3.80 11.44
C GLY A 526 -4.77 -2.85 10.27
N TYR A 527 -3.79 -3.13 9.41
CA TYR A 527 -3.63 -2.32 8.19
C TYR A 527 -4.82 -2.49 7.24
N THR A 528 -5.46 -3.65 7.22
CA THR A 528 -6.70 -3.89 6.47
C THR A 528 -7.90 -3.09 7.04
N SER A 529 -8.07 -2.96 8.37
CA SER A 529 -9.13 -2.13 8.96
C SER A 529 -8.97 -0.65 8.61
N ILE A 530 -7.74 -0.14 8.60
CA ILE A 530 -7.44 1.23 8.14
C ILE A 530 -7.83 1.40 6.65
N MET A 531 -7.44 0.48 5.77
CA MET A 531 -7.79 0.53 4.35
C MET A 531 -9.32 0.48 4.12
N VAL A 532 -10.01 -0.42 4.82
CA VAL A 532 -11.49 -0.55 4.75
C VAL A 532 -12.19 0.71 5.23
N LEU A 533 -11.73 1.33 6.33
CA LEU A 533 -12.30 2.57 6.86
C LEU A 533 -12.11 3.75 5.90
N ILE A 534 -10.93 3.90 5.32
CA ILE A 534 -10.64 4.93 4.32
C ILE A 534 -11.52 4.72 3.07
N PHE A 535 -11.64 3.48 2.59
CA PHE A 535 -12.45 3.15 1.41
C PHE A 535 -13.96 3.35 1.67
N PHE A 536 -14.43 3.06 2.88
CA PHE A 536 -15.81 3.30 3.32
C PHE A 536 -16.16 4.80 3.32
N LEU A 537 -15.29 5.65 3.87
CA LEU A 537 -15.48 7.11 3.88
C LEU A 537 -15.42 7.70 2.46
N PHE A 538 -14.49 7.22 1.64
CA PHE A 538 -14.33 7.62 0.24
C PHE A 538 -15.55 7.25 -0.63
N THR A 539 -16.04 6.01 -0.53
CA THR A 539 -17.20 5.58 -1.32
C THR A 539 -18.52 6.12 -0.78
N GLY A 540 -18.61 6.47 0.50
CA GLY A 540 -19.80 7.11 1.07
C GLY A 540 -20.09 8.54 0.56
N GLU A 541 -19.10 9.27 0.03
CA GLU A 541 -19.22 10.71 -0.26
C GLU A 541 -20.26 11.09 -1.33
N TRP A 542 -20.53 10.18 -2.30
CA TRP A 542 -21.33 10.36 -3.53
C TRP A 542 -22.85 10.59 -3.33
N THR A 543 -23.19 11.13 -2.16
CA THR A 543 -24.52 11.15 -1.55
C THR A 543 -24.80 12.48 -0.84
N GLY A 544 -23.78 13.31 -0.61
CA GLY A 544 -23.91 14.67 -0.05
C GLY A 544 -23.70 15.81 -1.05
N ASN A 545 -23.11 15.54 -2.22
CA ASN A 545 -22.81 16.55 -3.26
C ASN A 545 -23.79 16.52 -4.45
N THR A 546 -24.78 15.64 -4.43
CA THR A 546 -25.76 15.37 -5.52
C THR A 546 -27.17 15.87 -5.19
N ALA A 547 -27.32 16.77 -4.21
CA ALA A 547 -28.58 17.27 -3.66
C ALA A 547 -28.53 18.78 -3.35
#